data_AF-A0A2A7MHV2-F1
#
_entry.id   AF-A0A2A7MHV2-F1
#
_cell.length_a   1.000
_cell.length_b   1.000
_cell.length_c   1.000
_cell.angle_alpha   90.00
_cell.angle_beta   90.00
_cell.angle_gamma   90.00
#
_symmetry.space_group_name_H-M   'P 1'
#
loop_
_entity.id
_entity.type
_entity.pdbx_description
1 polymer ?
#
loop_
_entity_poly.entity_id
_entity_poly.type
_entity_poly.pdbx_seq_one_letter_code
_entity_poly.pdbx_strand_id
1 'polypeptide(L)' 'MILDEDFHEEYLHWNPYFEAIKKYGEPEYDECFGYESLLSLGGKERIENLKKVNYEVHITIMCEVQGVLS' A
#
# COMPACT_ATOMS: atom_id res chain seq x y z
N MET A 1 18.77 -9.90 5.11
CA MET A 1 19.32 -8.68 4.50
C MET A 1 18.48 -7.55 5.07
N ILE A 2 19.02 -6.80 6.03
CA ILE A 2 18.34 -5.59 6.52
C ILE A 2 18.77 -4.50 5.54
N LEU A 3 17.82 -3.98 4.79
CA LEU A 3 18.04 -2.81 3.94
C LEU A 3 18.26 -1.61 4.88
N ASP A 4 19.17 -0.70 4.51
CA ASP A 4 19.46 0.50 5.31
C ASP A 4 18.21 1.40 5.40
N GLU A 5 18.09 2.22 6.44
CA GLU A 5 16.96 3.13 6.65
C GLU A 5 16.75 4.05 5.45
N ASP A 6 17.86 4.54 4.88
CA ASP A 6 17.89 5.33 3.65
C ASP A 6 17.22 4.60 2.47
N PHE A 7 17.42 3.28 2.34
CA PHE A 7 16.81 2.50 1.27
C PHE A 7 15.29 2.44 1.43
N HIS A 8 14.80 2.27 2.66
CA HIS A 8 13.37 2.19 2.91
C HIS A 8 12.66 3.51 2.62
N GLU A 9 13.30 4.65 2.91
CA GLU A 9 12.73 5.96 2.63
C GLU A 9 12.80 6.32 1.14
N GLU A 10 13.95 6.10 0.51
CA GLU A 10 14.21 6.51 -0.88
C GLU A 10 13.47 5.62 -1.90
N TYR A 11 13.39 4.31 -1.66
CA TYR A 11 12.85 3.36 -2.64
C TYR A 11 11.49 2.78 -2.27
N LEU A 12 11.19 2.58 -0.98
CA LEU A 12 9.92 1.96 -0.58
C LEU A 12 8.87 2.97 -0.12
N HIS A 13 9.27 4.19 0.19
CA HIS A 13 8.39 5.25 0.69
C HIS A 13 7.46 4.76 1.81
N TRP A 14 7.99 3.99 2.76
CA TRP A 14 7.20 3.24 3.74
C TRP A 14 6.58 4.10 4.87
N ASN A 15 7.00 5.36 5.03
CA ASN A 15 6.60 6.23 6.13
C ASN A 15 5.06 6.39 6.30
N PRO A 16 4.26 6.51 5.22
CA PRO A 16 2.81 6.62 5.32
C PRO A 16 2.14 5.40 5.99
N TYR A 17 2.74 4.21 5.92
CA TYR A 17 2.16 3.00 6.50
C TYR A 17 2.23 3.00 8.03
N PHE A 18 3.33 3.50 8.61
CA PHE A 18 3.43 3.66 10.06
C PHE A 18 2.45 4.70 10.59
N GLU A 19 2.23 5.78 9.85
CA GLU A 19 1.22 6.76 10.18
C GLU A 19 -0.20 6.19 10.04
N ALA A 20 -0.44 5.36 9.01
CA ALA A 20 -1.71 4.70 8.79
C ALA A 20 -2.05 3.74 9.94
N ILE A 21 -1.07 3.01 10.49
CA ILE A 21 -1.25 2.19 11.70
C ILE A 21 -1.71 3.06 12.88
N LYS A 22 -1.06 4.21 13.10
CA LYS A 22 -1.44 5.14 14.18
C LYS A 22 -2.86 5.70 14.01
N LYS A 23 -3.32 5.88 12.78
CA LYS A 23 -4.62 6.50 12.45
C LYS A 23 -5.77 5.51 12.36
N TYR A 24 -5.54 4.33 11.79
CA TYR A 24 -6.56 3.36 11.40
C TYR A 24 -6.45 2.02 12.15
N GLY A 25 -5.40 1.85 12.96
CA GLY A 25 -5.08 0.59 13.64
C GLY A 25 -4.30 -0.37 12.73
N GLU A 26 -3.81 -1.46 13.33
CA GLU A 26 -3.17 -2.53 12.57
C GLU A 26 -4.20 -3.24 11.65
N PRO A 27 -3.80 -3.67 10.45
CA PRO A 27 -4.61 -4.54 9.62
C PRO A 27 -4.77 -5.92 10.25
N GLU A 28 -5.95 -6.52 10.05
CA GLU A 28 -6.17 -7.93 10.36
C GLU A 28 -5.36 -8.84 9.43
N TYR A 29 -5.33 -10.14 9.73
CA TYR A 29 -4.53 -11.11 8.97
C TYR A 29 -4.80 -11.09 7.45
N ASP A 30 -6.06 -10.89 7.04
CA ASP A 30 -6.49 -10.85 5.65
C ASP A 30 -6.52 -9.43 5.05
N GLU A 31 -6.08 -8.43 5.80
CA GLU A 31 -6.06 -7.02 5.38
C GLU A 31 -4.65 -6.52 5.08
N CYS A 32 -4.56 -5.50 4.23
CA CYS A 32 -3.39 -4.66 4.07
C CYS A 32 -3.81 -3.19 3.90
N PHE A 33 -2.85 -2.28 3.95
CA PHE A 33 -3.10 -0.90 3.53
C PHE A 33 -2.95 -0.78 2.01
N GLY A 34 -4.04 -0.48 1.34
CA GLY A 34 -4.09 -0.17 -0.09
C GLY A 34 -4.58 1.25 -0.33
N TYR A 35 -4.12 1.88 -1.41
CA TYR A 35 -4.66 3.17 -1.82
C TYR A 35 -6.05 2.96 -2.44
N GLU A 36 -7.04 3.75 -1.97
CA GLU A 36 -8.43 3.70 -2.45
C GLU A 36 -8.52 3.82 -3.98
N SER A 37 -7.66 4.65 -4.57
CA SER A 37 -7.41 4.67 -6.01
C SER A 37 -5.98 4.20 -6.29
N LEU A 38 -5.84 3.25 -7.21
CA LEU A 38 -4.53 2.75 -7.63
C LEU A 38 -3.63 3.91 -8.09
N LEU A 39 -2.40 3.96 -7.57
CA LEU A 39 -1.44 4.99 -7.93
C LEU A 39 -1.15 5.00 -9.44
N SER A 40 -1.12 3.82 -10.07
CA SER A 40 -0.97 3.67 -11.53
C SER A 40 -2.06 4.36 -12.35
N LEU A 41 -3.24 4.59 -11.75
CA LEU A 41 -4.38 5.26 -12.37
C LEU A 41 -4.45 6.75 -12.00
N GLY A 42 -3.38 7.32 -11.43
CA GLY A 42 -3.36 8.71 -10.97
C GLY A 42 -3.89 8.91 -9.55
N GLY A 43 -4.00 7.82 -8.77
CA GLY A 43 -4.21 7.90 -7.33
C GLY A 43 -3.15 8.79 -6.66
N LYS A 44 -3.56 9.53 -5.63
CA LYS A 44 -2.65 10.45 -4.93
C LYS A 44 -2.06 9.76 -3.72
N GLU A 45 -0.74 9.83 -3.58
CA GLU A 45 0.01 9.27 -2.45
C GLU A 45 -0.19 10.14 -1.20
N ARG A 46 -1.28 9.90 -0.47
CA ARG A 46 -1.60 10.57 0.79
C ARG A 46 -2.18 9.57 1.79
N ILE A 47 -1.92 9.81 3.06
CA ILE A 47 -2.41 8.95 4.15
C ILE A 47 -3.94 8.86 4.20
N GLU A 48 -4.68 9.92 3.85
CA GLU A 48 -6.15 9.89 3.81
C GLU A 48 -6.71 8.90 2.79
N ASN A 49 -5.92 8.60 1.76
CA ASN A 49 -6.28 7.69 0.68
C ASN A 49 -5.87 6.24 0.98
N LEU A 50 -5.10 5.98 2.04
CA LEU A 50 -4.83 4.62 2.51
C LEU A 50 -6.06 4.07 3.24
N LYS A 51 -6.44 2.84 2.91
CA LYS A 51 -7.54 2.10 3.53
C LYS A 51 -7.08 0.70 3.87
N LYS A 52 -7.61 0.15 4.96
CA LYS A 52 -7.55 -1.29 5.20
C LYS A 52 -8.44 -1.98 4.17
N VAL A 53 -7.85 -2.88 3.40
CA VAL A 53 -8.52 -3.61 2.30
C VAL A 53 -8.12 -5.07 2.39
N ASN A 54 -9.00 -5.98 1.97
CA ASN A 54 -8.61 -7.38 1.84
C ASN A 54 -7.53 -7.53 0.76
N TYR A 55 -6.38 -8.13 1.10
CA TYR A 55 -5.24 -8.14 0.18
C TYR A 55 -5.47 -9.00 -1.06
N GLU A 56 -6.21 -10.11 -0.96
CA GLU A 56 -6.49 -10.98 -2.11
C GLU A 56 -7.33 -10.23 -3.15
N VAL A 57 -8.37 -9.54 -2.68
CA VAL A 57 -9.23 -8.72 -3.53
C VAL A 57 -8.44 -7.56 -4.15
N HIS A 58 -7.63 -6.86 -3.35
CA HIS A 58 -6.89 -5.69 -3.84
C HIS A 58 -5.83 -6.08 -4.88
N ILE A 59 -5.07 -7.16 -4.65
CA ILE A 59 -4.09 -7.70 -5.60
C ILE A 59 -4.80 -8.16 -6.88
N THR A 60 -5.95 -8.83 -6.77
CA THR A 60 -6.73 -9.26 -7.94
C THR A 60 -7.13 -8.06 -8.80
N ILE A 61 -7.66 -6.99 -8.20
CA ILE A 61 -8.00 -5.76 -8.93
C ILE A 61 -6.77 -5.15 -9.61
N MET A 62 -5.63 -5.10 -8.92
CA MET A 62 -4.38 -4.61 -9.51
C MET A 62 -3.97 -5.42 -10.74
N CYS A 63 -4.01 -6.75 -10.66
CA CYS A 63 -3.67 -7.64 -11.77
C CYS A 63 -4.62 -7.49 -12.97
N GLU A 64 -5.92 -7.35 -12.72
CA GLU A 64 -6.90 -7.18 -13.80
C GLU A 64 -6.78 -5.82 -14.50
N VAL A 65 -6.41 -4.76 -13.75
CA VAL A 65 -6.30 -3.40 -14.29
C VAL A 65 -4.96 -3.15 -14.99
N GLN A 66 -3.86 -3.63 -14.40
CA GLN A 66 -2.50 -3.35 -14.88
C GLN A 66 -1.93 -4.46 -15.77
N GLY A 67 -2.61 -5.61 -15.84
CA GLY A 67 -2.09 -6.84 -16.42
C GLY A 67 -1.29 -7.65 -15.40
N VAL A 68 -0.98 -8.90 -15.75
CA VAL A 68 -0.09 -9.76 -14.96
C VAL A 68 1.30 -9.11 -14.94
N LEU A 69 1.92 -8.99 -13.76
CA LEU A 69 3.34 -8.68 -13.64
C LEU A 69 4.12 -9.75 -14.41
N SER A 70 4.55 -9.44 -15.64
CA SER A 70 5.36 -10.30 -16.50
C SER A 70 6.84 -9.94 -16.43
#